data_AF-A0A534KT25-F1
#
_entry.id   AF-A0A534KT25-F1
#
_cell.length_a   1.000
_cell.length_b   1.000
_cell.length_c   1.000
_cell.angle_alpha   90.00
_cell.angle_beta   90.00
_cell.angle_gamma   90.00
#
_symmetry.space_group_name_H-M   'P 1'
#
loop_
_entity.id
_entity.type
_entity.pdbx_description
1 polymer ?
#
loop_
_entity_poly.entity_id
_entity_poly.type
_entity_poly.pdbx_seq_one_letter_code
_entity_poly.pdbx_strand_id
1 'polypeptide(L)'
;MASDEGDGKVSKSAEEVRDEFEEKMDRLRRQYERDLHSFRYEIEEREYRLKAYEDKFNKIKQPPLLYAYVVRKEGPDLDGNQVVVARATELLKVSTGLVDKSQLGVGQYVWVHPQTYAIVEGSAVRNEGVIAKVVDMLDGKLVISVEGDMEKRLIDCDKNVFKKLKPGFQIGVLPPTM
;
A
#
# COMPACT_ATOMS: atom_id res chain seq x y z
N MET A 1 -84.14 17.03 24.60
CA MET A 1 -83.44 17.79 23.55
C MET A 1 -82.02 17.28 23.53
N ALA A 2 -81.71 16.37 22.60
CA ALA A 2 -80.38 15.84 22.42
C ALA A 2 -79.70 16.68 21.34
N SER A 3 -78.69 17.44 21.75
CA SER A 3 -77.81 18.18 20.86
C SER A 3 -76.81 17.20 20.29
N ASP A 4 -77.05 16.78 19.05
CA ASP A 4 -76.21 15.83 18.32
C ASP A 4 -74.91 16.52 17.87
N GLU A 5 -73.81 15.82 18.10
CA GLU A 5 -72.44 16.24 17.84
C GLU A 5 -72.16 16.18 16.34
N GLY A 6 -72.15 17.34 15.67
CA GLY A 6 -71.68 17.46 14.29
C GLY A 6 -70.18 17.71 14.24
N ASP A 7 -69.36 16.68 14.55
CA ASP A 7 -67.92 16.70 14.33
C ASP A 7 -67.66 16.83 12.81
N GLY A 8 -67.25 18.03 12.40
CA GLY A 8 -67.01 18.41 11.01
C GLY A 8 -65.77 17.74 10.43
N LYS A 9 -65.80 16.42 10.27
CA LYS A 9 -64.89 15.73 9.35
C LYS A 9 -65.37 15.99 7.92
N VAL A 10 -64.78 17.02 7.30
CA VAL A 10 -64.79 17.16 5.84
C VAL A 10 -64.12 15.92 5.27
N SER A 11 -64.93 14.92 4.90
CA SER A 11 -64.48 13.73 4.21
C SER A 11 -64.03 14.15 2.82
N LYS A 12 -62.71 14.26 2.61
CA LYS A 12 -62.13 14.51 1.28
C LYS A 12 -62.75 13.55 0.28
N SER A 13 -63.12 14.06 -0.89
CA SER A 13 -63.69 13.22 -1.93
C SER A 13 -62.65 12.21 -2.41
N ALA A 14 -63.09 11.04 -2.89
CA ALA A 14 -62.17 10.02 -3.40
C ALA A 14 -61.31 10.52 -4.59
N GLU A 15 -61.80 11.55 -5.29
CA GLU A 15 -61.12 12.24 -6.38
C GLU A 15 -60.04 13.19 -5.87
N GLU A 16 -60.35 14.02 -4.86
CA GLU A 16 -59.35 14.88 -4.19
C GLU A 16 -58.21 14.05 -3.56
N VAL A 17 -58.52 12.89 -2.99
CA VAL A 17 -57.50 12.00 -2.44
C VAL A 17 -56.61 11.45 -3.55
N ARG A 18 -57.16 11.07 -4.71
CA ARG A 18 -56.37 10.57 -5.86
C ARG A 18 -55.46 11.65 -6.41
N ASP A 19 -55.97 12.86 -6.62
CA ASP A 19 -55.20 13.98 -7.14
C ASP A 19 -54.04 14.34 -6.20
N GLU A 20 -54.29 14.35 -4.89
CA GLU A 20 -53.24 14.56 -3.88
C GLU A 20 -52.17 13.46 -3.90
N PHE A 21 -52.55 12.21 -4.16
CA PHE A 21 -51.60 11.10 -4.28
C PHE A 21 -50.79 11.19 -5.58
N GLU A 22 -51.42 11.52 -6.70
CA GLU A 22 -50.74 11.71 -7.98
C GLU A 22 -49.74 12.85 -7.90
N GLU A 23 -50.13 14.00 -7.33
CA GLU A 23 -49.20 15.12 -7.12
C GLU A 23 -48.03 14.77 -6.21
N LYS A 24 -48.27 13.99 -5.15
CA LYS A 24 -47.20 13.53 -4.24
C LYS A 24 -46.25 12.59 -4.97
N MET A 25 -46.77 11.65 -5.75
CA MET A 25 -45.96 10.73 -6.56
C MET A 25 -45.12 11.48 -7.59
N ASP A 26 -45.70 12.48 -8.23
CA ASP A 26 -45.01 13.33 -9.20
C ASP A 26 -43.90 14.16 -8.56
N ARG A 27 -44.16 14.75 -7.38
CA ARG A 27 -43.13 15.46 -6.60
C ARG A 27 -42.00 14.54 -6.17
N LEU A 28 -42.34 13.35 -5.68
CA LEU A 28 -41.36 12.36 -5.23
C LEU A 28 -40.49 11.88 -6.40
N ARG A 29 -41.10 11.64 -7.56
CA ARG A 29 -40.39 11.26 -8.79
C ARG A 29 -39.41 12.36 -9.23
N ARG A 30 -39.85 13.61 -9.29
CA ARG A 30 -38.98 14.75 -9.62
C ARG A 30 -37.87 14.99 -8.59
N GLN A 31 -38.09 14.60 -7.33
CA GLN A 31 -37.04 14.63 -6.32
C GLN A 31 -36.01 13.54 -6.57
N TYR A 32 -36.43 12.29 -6.75
CA TYR A 32 -35.51 11.19 -7.06
C TYR A 32 -34.75 11.40 -8.37
N GLU A 33 -35.38 11.97 -9.41
CA GLU A 33 -34.70 12.30 -10.66
C GLU A 33 -33.60 13.36 -10.45
N ARG A 34 -33.82 14.34 -9.57
CA ARG A 34 -32.80 15.32 -9.19
C ARG A 34 -31.68 14.68 -8.37
N ASP A 35 -32.02 13.85 -7.39
CA ASP A 35 -31.04 13.17 -6.54
C ASP A 35 -30.19 12.17 -7.35
N LEU A 36 -30.79 11.47 -8.31
CA LEU A 36 -30.04 10.61 -9.24
C LEU A 36 -29.09 11.41 -10.12
N HIS A 37 -29.50 12.60 -10.56
CA HIS A 37 -28.63 13.48 -11.34
C HIS A 37 -27.48 14.05 -10.50
N SER A 38 -27.74 14.44 -9.24
CA SER A 38 -26.68 14.92 -8.35
C SER A 38 -25.69 13.82 -8.01
N PHE A 39 -26.15 12.61 -7.69
CA PHE A 39 -25.28 11.48 -7.44
C PHE A 39 -24.43 11.10 -8.65
N ARG A 40 -25.01 11.14 -9.86
CA ARG A 40 -24.24 10.90 -11.08
C ARG A 40 -23.10 11.91 -11.24
N TYR A 41 -23.38 13.19 -11.03
CA TYR A 41 -22.37 14.24 -11.11
C TYR A 41 -21.26 14.05 -10.05
N GLU A 42 -21.64 13.72 -8.81
CA GLU A 42 -20.66 13.44 -7.76
C GLU A 42 -19.77 12.24 -8.06
N ILE A 43 -20.33 11.19 -8.66
CA ILE A 43 -19.57 10.01 -9.07
C ILE A 43 -18.59 10.39 -10.17
N GLU A 44 -19.05 11.08 -11.22
CA GLU A 44 -18.20 11.54 -12.33
C GLU A 44 -17.06 12.45 -11.84
N GLU A 45 -17.33 13.36 -10.89
CA GLU A 45 -16.32 14.24 -10.32
C GLU A 45 -15.27 13.45 -9.50
N ARG A 46 -15.70 12.44 -8.74
CA ARG A 46 -14.79 11.56 -7.99
C ARG A 46 -13.93 10.72 -8.95
N GLU A 47 -14.52 10.16 -10.00
CA GLU A 47 -13.80 9.38 -11.02
C GLU A 47 -12.78 10.24 -11.76
N TYR A 48 -13.14 11.47 -12.12
CA TYR A 48 -12.22 12.41 -12.76
C TYR A 48 -11.01 12.72 -11.88
N ARG A 49 -11.24 12.98 -10.57
CA ARG A 49 -10.15 13.20 -9.61
C ARG A 49 -9.28 11.96 -9.46
N LEU A 50 -9.88 10.78 -9.35
CA LEU A 50 -9.16 9.52 -9.21
C LEU A 50 -8.25 9.26 -10.41
N LYS A 51 -8.76 9.46 -11.63
CA LYS A 51 -7.96 9.37 -12.85
C LYS A 51 -6.80 10.36 -12.89
N ALA A 52 -7.01 11.60 -12.44
CA ALA A 52 -5.94 12.59 -12.36
C ALA A 52 -4.85 12.21 -11.34
N TYR A 53 -5.21 11.51 -10.25
CA TYR A 53 -4.23 10.95 -9.32
C TYR A 53 -3.48 9.75 -9.91
N GLU A 54 -4.19 8.86 -10.62
CA GLU A 54 -3.58 7.72 -11.33
C GLU A 54 -2.58 8.17 -12.39
N ASP A 55 -2.89 9.20 -13.17
CA ASP A 55 -1.97 9.73 -14.19
C ASP A 55 -0.70 10.31 -13.58
N LYS A 56 -0.82 11.01 -12.44
CA LYS A 56 0.34 11.50 -11.69
C LYS A 56 1.17 10.35 -11.14
N PHE A 57 0.52 9.28 -10.68
CA PHE A 57 1.20 8.09 -10.19
C PHE A 57 1.93 7.33 -11.30
N ASN A 58 1.31 7.18 -12.47
CA ASN A 58 1.94 6.54 -13.62
C ASN A 58 3.18 7.31 -14.08
N LYS A 59 3.22 8.64 -13.92
CA LYS A 59 4.44 9.43 -14.15
C LYS A 59 5.55 9.11 -13.13
N ILE A 60 5.21 8.87 -11.87
CA ILE A 60 6.19 8.46 -10.84
C ILE A 60 6.76 7.07 -11.13
N LYS A 61 6.01 6.21 -11.81
CA LYS A 61 6.46 4.89 -12.27
C LYS A 61 7.39 4.93 -13.49
N GLN A 62 7.53 6.08 -14.16
CA GLN A 62 8.38 6.16 -15.34
C GLN A 62 9.86 6.19 -14.96
N PRO A 63 10.73 5.54 -15.74
CA PRO A 63 12.18 5.64 -15.55
C PRO A 63 12.66 7.10 -15.64
N PRO A 64 13.74 7.47 -14.92
CA PRO A 64 14.64 6.58 -14.17
C PRO A 64 14.14 6.28 -12.74
N LEU A 65 14.10 5.00 -12.37
CA LEU A 65 13.85 4.54 -11.00
C LEU A 65 15.16 4.06 -10.36
N LEU A 66 15.32 4.32 -9.07
CA LEU A 66 16.45 3.84 -8.28
C LEU A 66 16.18 2.41 -7.82
N TYR A 67 17.14 1.51 -8.05
CA TYR A 67 17.11 0.16 -7.51
C TYR A 67 17.84 0.12 -6.17
N ALA A 68 17.14 -0.26 -5.11
CA ALA A 68 17.66 -0.31 -3.75
C ALA A 68 17.12 -1.54 -3.01
N TYR A 69 17.63 -1.87 -1.83
CA TYR A 69 17.09 -2.96 -1.01
C TYR A 69 16.81 -2.49 0.41
N VAL A 70 15.77 -3.06 1.03
CA VAL A 70 15.33 -2.66 2.37
C VAL A 70 16.31 -3.19 3.41
N VAL A 71 16.90 -2.31 4.22
CA VAL A 71 17.85 -2.68 5.28
C VAL A 71 17.16 -2.72 6.64
N ARG A 72 16.28 -1.74 6.89
CA ARG A 72 15.63 -1.58 8.18
C ARG A 72 14.23 -1.02 8.02
N LYS A 73 13.27 -1.64 8.68
CA LYS A 73 11.87 -1.16 8.69
C LYS A 73 11.55 -0.29 9.90
N GLU A 74 12.18 -0.55 11.04
CA GLU A 74 11.81 0.08 12.32
C GLU A 74 13.03 0.68 12.99
N GLY A 75 12.85 1.83 13.64
CA GLY A 75 13.90 2.54 14.34
C GLY A 75 13.35 3.80 15.00
N PRO A 76 14.03 4.32 16.04
CA PRO A 76 13.60 5.52 16.76
C PRO A 76 13.55 6.77 15.87
N ASP A 77 14.31 6.78 14.77
CA ASP A 77 14.41 7.91 13.83
C ASP A 77 13.58 7.73 12.54
N LEU A 78 12.63 6.76 12.54
CA LEU A 78 11.80 6.43 11.39
C LEU A 78 10.33 6.63 11.74
N ASP A 79 9.65 7.42 10.91
CA ASP A 79 8.18 7.55 11.00
C ASP A 79 7.50 6.24 10.56
N GLY A 80 6.22 6.08 10.94
CA GLY A 80 5.44 4.86 10.65
C GLY A 80 5.49 4.41 9.18
N ASN A 81 5.55 5.36 8.24
CA ASN A 81 5.59 5.12 6.79
C ASN A 81 7.00 5.28 6.18
N GLN A 82 8.05 5.24 6.98
CA GLN A 82 9.43 5.30 6.49
C GLN A 82 10.14 3.96 6.67
N VAL A 83 11.04 3.69 5.73
CA VAL A 83 11.98 2.56 5.78
C VAL A 83 13.36 3.02 5.31
N VAL A 84 14.40 2.32 5.74
CA VAL A 84 15.77 2.57 5.29
C VAL A 84 16.09 1.56 4.19
N VAL A 85 16.51 2.09 3.05
CA VAL A 85 17.01 1.28 1.92
C VAL A 85 18.48 1.56 1.68
N ALA A 86 19.22 0.56 1.22
CA ALA A 86 20.59 0.70 0.75
C ALA A 86 20.62 0.68 -0.77
N ARG A 87 21.40 1.60 -1.33
CA ARG A 87 21.76 1.65 -2.74
C ARG A 87 23.27 1.72 -2.82
N ALA A 88 23.89 0.66 -3.34
CA ALA A 88 25.36 0.54 -3.36
C ALA A 88 25.97 0.79 -1.97
N THR A 89 26.61 1.95 -1.77
CA THR A 89 27.24 2.35 -0.50
C THR A 89 26.42 3.36 0.31
N GLU A 90 25.26 3.79 -0.19
CA GLU A 90 24.44 4.84 0.42
C GLU A 90 23.22 4.25 1.13
N LEU A 91 22.96 4.73 2.34
CA LEU A 91 21.72 4.47 3.08
C LEU A 91 20.76 5.66 2.90
N LEU A 92 19.55 5.38 2.43
CA LEU A 92 18.53 6.36 2.16
C LEU A 92 17.30 6.09 3.02
N LYS A 93 16.78 7.14 3.67
CA LYS A 93 15.45 7.11 4.28
C LYS A 93 14.43 7.35 3.17
N VAL A 94 13.58 6.36 2.93
CA VAL A 94 12.57 6.40 1.87
C VAL A 94 11.19 6.24 2.48
N SER A 95 10.20 6.90 1.86
CA SER A 95 8.80 6.72 2.21
C SER A 95 8.27 5.44 1.57
N THR A 96 7.47 4.66 2.31
CA THR A 96 6.79 3.47 1.77
C THR A 96 5.71 3.82 0.75
N GLY A 97 5.29 5.09 0.70
CA GLY A 97 4.29 5.56 -0.26
C GLY A 97 2.96 4.81 -0.10
N LEU A 98 2.54 4.14 -1.17
CA LEU A 98 1.34 3.29 -1.20
C LEU A 98 1.65 1.80 -0.95
N VAL A 99 2.93 1.43 -0.85
CA VAL A 99 3.32 0.05 -0.53
C VAL A 99 3.16 -0.15 0.97
N ASP A 100 2.46 -1.20 1.35
CA ASP A 100 2.31 -1.54 2.76
C ASP A 100 3.67 -1.98 3.34
N LYS A 101 4.08 -1.32 4.43
CA LYS A 101 5.31 -1.63 5.18
C LYS A 101 5.34 -3.07 5.67
N SER A 102 4.17 -3.65 5.92
CA SER A 102 4.03 -5.05 6.33
C SER A 102 4.51 -6.02 5.23
N GLN A 103 4.24 -5.68 3.96
CA GLN A 103 4.53 -6.52 2.79
C GLN A 103 6.00 -6.47 2.37
N LEU A 104 6.73 -5.41 2.75
CA LEU A 104 8.14 -5.31 2.45
C LEU A 104 8.93 -6.38 3.21
N GLY A 105 9.99 -6.94 2.65
CA GLY A 105 10.92 -7.81 3.37
C GLY A 105 12.21 -7.06 3.68
N VAL A 106 12.82 -7.26 4.84
CA VAL A 106 14.24 -6.87 4.99
C VAL A 106 15.05 -7.71 4.00
N GLY A 107 15.90 -7.06 3.22
CA GLY A 107 16.65 -7.65 2.11
C GLY A 107 15.89 -7.72 0.78
N GLN A 108 14.62 -7.28 0.73
CA GLN A 108 13.88 -7.21 -0.53
C GLN A 108 14.35 -6.01 -1.35
N TYR A 109 14.53 -6.21 -2.66
CA TYR A 109 14.78 -5.14 -3.60
C TYR A 109 13.50 -4.35 -3.89
N VAL A 110 13.63 -3.04 -3.98
CA VAL A 110 12.55 -2.08 -4.20
C VAL A 110 12.96 -1.04 -5.23
N TRP A 111 11.98 -0.58 -6.00
CA TRP A 111 12.12 0.55 -6.90
C TRP A 111 11.74 1.83 -6.17
N VAL A 112 12.63 2.80 -6.18
CA VAL A 112 12.47 4.08 -5.48
C VAL A 112 12.48 5.21 -6.50
N HIS A 113 11.54 6.14 -6.37
CA HIS A 113 11.50 7.32 -7.21
C HIS A 113 12.61 8.31 -6.81
N PRO A 114 13.46 8.79 -7.75
CA PRO A 114 14.67 9.54 -7.42
C PRO A 114 14.42 10.93 -6.82
N GLN A 115 13.29 11.57 -7.11
CA GLN A 115 13.01 12.93 -6.61
C GLN A 115 12.28 12.94 -5.27
N THR A 116 11.38 11.97 -5.07
CA THR A 116 10.50 11.93 -3.89
C THR A 116 10.97 10.90 -2.86
N TYR A 117 11.94 10.06 -3.21
CA TYR A 117 12.41 8.96 -2.38
C TYR A 117 11.25 8.09 -1.86
N ALA A 118 10.23 7.89 -2.70
CA ALA A 118 9.09 7.04 -2.40
C ALA A 118 9.28 5.67 -3.07
N ILE A 119 8.95 4.60 -2.35
CA ILE A 119 8.90 3.25 -2.91
C ILE A 119 7.72 3.19 -3.88
N VAL A 120 8.05 2.85 -5.13
CA VAL A 120 7.11 2.73 -6.24
C VAL A 120 6.56 1.32 -6.32
N GLU A 121 7.44 0.32 -6.15
CA GLU A 121 7.09 -1.09 -6.25
C GLU A 121 8.12 -1.94 -5.51
N GLY A 122 7.65 -2.98 -4.81
CA GLY A 122 8.52 -4.01 -4.23
C GLY A 122 8.76 -5.12 -5.25
N SER A 123 10.01 -5.52 -5.46
CA SER A 123 10.33 -6.65 -6.33
C SER A 123 9.73 -7.92 -5.74
N ALA A 124 8.90 -8.63 -6.51
CA ALA A 124 8.37 -9.94 -6.14
C ALA A 124 9.47 -11.01 -6.05
N VAL A 125 10.63 -10.76 -6.67
CA VAL A 125 11.76 -11.66 -6.69
C VAL A 125 12.68 -11.30 -5.53
N ARG A 126 12.74 -12.16 -4.52
CA ARG A 126 13.88 -12.23 -3.61
C ARG A 126 15.07 -12.71 -4.43
N ASN A 127 15.76 -11.78 -5.09
CA ASN A 127 16.97 -12.14 -5.81
C ASN A 127 17.98 -12.70 -4.81
N GLU A 128 18.35 -13.94 -5.04
CA GLU A 128 19.49 -14.60 -4.43
C GLU A 128 20.70 -13.70 -4.71
N GLY A 129 21.30 -13.17 -3.65
CA GLY A 129 22.42 -12.26 -3.78
C GLY A 129 23.69 -12.97 -4.27
N VAL A 130 24.83 -12.45 -3.84
CA VAL A 130 26.14 -13.03 -4.14
C VAL A 130 26.20 -14.45 -3.57
N ILE A 131 26.67 -15.42 -4.36
CA ILE A 131 26.90 -16.79 -3.85
C ILE A 131 28.16 -16.76 -3.00
N ALA A 132 28.03 -17.06 -1.70
CA ALA A 132 29.14 -17.18 -0.79
C ALA A 132 29.20 -18.58 -0.17
N LYS A 133 30.41 -19.04 0.09
CA LYS A 133 30.68 -20.31 0.76
C LYS A 133 30.83 -20.07 2.26
N VAL A 134 30.10 -20.82 3.08
CA VAL A 134 30.27 -20.80 4.53
C VAL A 134 31.62 -21.45 4.87
N VAL A 135 32.55 -20.67 5.39
CA VAL A 135 33.89 -21.13 5.80
C VAL A 135 33.86 -21.63 7.25
N ASP A 136 33.14 -20.92 8.12
CA ASP A 136 33.06 -21.26 9.54
C ASP A 136 31.80 -20.64 10.18
N MET A 137 31.49 -21.02 11.42
CA MET A 137 30.37 -20.49 12.19
C MET A 137 30.87 -20.07 13.58
N LEU A 138 30.75 -18.78 13.90
CA LEU A 138 31.24 -18.18 15.15
C LEU A 138 30.13 -17.39 15.84
N ASP A 139 29.86 -17.71 17.11
CA ASP A 139 28.92 -16.99 17.99
C ASP A 139 27.54 -16.65 17.37
N GLY A 140 26.96 -17.59 16.62
CA GLY A 140 25.65 -17.40 15.97
C GLY A 140 25.70 -16.61 14.66
N LYS A 141 26.90 -16.24 14.18
CA LYS A 141 27.17 -15.58 12.90
C LYS A 141 27.84 -16.54 11.93
N LEU A 142 27.58 -16.37 10.64
CA LEU A 142 28.21 -17.15 9.58
C LEU A 142 29.46 -16.43 9.08
N VAL A 143 30.59 -17.12 9.06
CA VAL A 143 31.78 -16.67 8.36
C VAL A 143 31.68 -17.14 6.92
N ILE A 144 31.57 -16.21 5.99
CA ILE A 144 31.43 -16.48 4.57
C ILE A 144 32.67 -16.04 3.80
N SER A 145 32.95 -16.72 2.71
CA SER A 145 33.91 -16.31 1.67
C SER A 145 33.16 -16.22 0.35
N VAL A 146 33.27 -15.07 -0.31
CA VAL A 146 32.68 -14.84 -1.64
C VAL A 146 33.65 -15.34 -2.70
N GLU A 147 33.14 -15.99 -3.73
CA GLU A 147 33.97 -16.47 -4.85
C GLU A 147 34.59 -15.27 -5.60
N GLY A 148 35.92 -15.12 -5.51
CA GLY A 148 36.67 -13.98 -6.06
C GLY A 148 37.14 -12.95 -5.03
N ASP A 149 36.71 -13.06 -3.76
CA ASP A 149 37.14 -12.19 -2.66
C ASP A 149 37.92 -13.00 -1.61
N MET A 150 39.17 -12.61 -1.33
CA MET A 150 40.00 -13.28 -0.32
C MET A 150 39.59 -12.94 1.11
N GLU A 151 38.64 -12.01 1.29
CA GLU A 151 38.15 -11.61 2.60
C GLU A 151 37.06 -12.56 3.15
N LYS A 152 37.25 -12.97 4.41
CA LYS A 152 36.22 -13.66 5.19
C LYS A 152 35.33 -12.61 5.85
N ARG A 153 34.01 -12.70 5.65
CA ARG A 153 33.03 -11.75 6.22
C ARG A 153 32.08 -12.45 7.19
N LEU A 154 31.66 -11.71 8.23
CA LEU A 154 30.69 -12.18 9.22
C LEU A 154 29.29 -11.70 8.83
N ILE A 155 28.34 -12.64 8.74
CA ILE A 155 26.94 -12.36 8.42
C ILE A 155 26.06 -12.86 9.55
N ASP A 156 25.10 -12.02 9.95
CA ASP A 156 24.05 -12.41 10.88
C ASP A 156 23.06 -13.36 10.18
N CYS A 157 22.83 -14.51 10.80
CA CYS A 157 21.94 -15.54 10.27
C CYS A 157 20.77 -15.76 11.23
N ASP A 158 19.58 -16.01 10.68
CA ASP A 158 18.43 -16.38 11.49
C ASP A 158 18.68 -17.71 12.23
N LYS A 159 18.30 -17.79 13.51
CA LYS A 159 18.58 -18.94 14.40
C LYS A 159 18.01 -20.25 13.87
N ASN A 160 16.92 -20.18 13.10
CA ASN A 160 16.30 -21.34 12.47
C ASN A 160 17.11 -21.90 11.28
N VAL A 161 17.80 -21.01 10.57
CA VAL A 161 18.64 -21.35 9.42
C VAL A 161 20.04 -21.75 9.90
N PHE A 162 20.56 -21.08 10.92
CA PHE A 162 21.85 -21.39 11.56
C PHE A 162 21.95 -22.85 12.02
N LYS A 163 20.88 -23.43 12.59
CA LYS A 163 20.86 -24.83 13.03
C LYS A 163 20.98 -25.86 11.89
N LYS A 164 20.66 -25.47 10.65
CA LYS A 164 20.65 -26.37 9.49
C LYS A 164 21.92 -26.24 8.64
N LEU A 165 22.66 -25.15 8.80
CA LEU A 165 23.85 -24.86 8.02
C LEU A 165 25.08 -25.58 8.59
N LYS A 166 25.98 -25.98 7.68
CA LYS A 166 27.30 -26.51 8.01
C LYS A 166 28.37 -25.78 7.19
N PRO A 167 29.61 -25.71 7.68
CA PRO A 167 30.73 -25.23 6.88
C PRO A 167 30.82 -26.02 5.57
N GLY A 168 31.02 -25.33 4.46
CA GLY A 168 31.04 -25.89 3.10
C GLY A 168 29.78 -25.66 2.27
N PHE A 169 28.66 -25.24 2.87
CA PHE A 169 27.44 -24.90 2.14
C PHE A 169 27.64 -23.62 1.31
N GLN A 170 27.06 -23.58 0.10
CA GLN A 170 26.90 -22.36 -0.69
C GLN A 170 25.58 -21.69 -0.29
N ILE A 171 25.63 -20.41 0.02
CA ILE A 171 24.47 -19.60 0.40
C ILE A 171 24.42 -18.33 -0.43
N GLY A 172 23.22 -17.92 -0.83
CA GLY A 172 22.98 -16.60 -1.41
C GLY A 172 22.99 -15.56 -0.30
N VAL A 173 23.91 -14.60 -0.36
CA VAL A 173 24.06 -13.53 0.63
C VAL A 173 23.84 -12.19 -0.03
N LEU A 174 23.08 -11.33 0.66
CA LEU A 174 22.90 -9.96 0.22
C LEU A 174 24.26 -9.24 0.23
N PRO A 175 24.53 -8.37 -0.75
CA PRO A 175 25.77 -7.59 -0.75
C PRO A 175 25.89 -6.78 0.55
N PRO A 176 27.12 -6.62 1.08
CA PRO A 176 27.35 -5.97 2.36
C PRO A 176 26.78 -4.55 2.35
N THR A 177 26.04 -4.22 3.42
CA THR A 177 25.79 -2.82 3.80
C THR A 177 26.97 -2.39 4.67
N MET A 178 27.58 -1.23 4.37
CA MET A 178 28.46 -0.54 5.33
C MET A 178 27.62 0.22 6.35
#